data_AF-A0AAU3KRS2-F1
#
_entry.id   AF-A0AAU3KRS2-F1
#
_cell.length_a   1.000
_cell.length_b   1.000
_cell.length_c   1.000
_cell.angle_alpha   90.00
_cell.angle_beta   90.00
_cell.angle_gamma   90.00
#
_symmetry.space_group_name_H-M   'P 1'
#
loop_
_entity.id
_entity.type
_entity.pdbx_description
1 polymer ?
#
loop_
_entity_poly.entity_id
_entity_poly.type
_entity_poly.pdbx_seq_one_letter_code
_entity_poly.pdbx_strand_id
1 'polypeptide(L)'
;MAEIDLYLDPVCPFAWVTSRWLLAAADDSPHTVRLWQMSLAVLNEGHDVDADHRPMIDRSRRLGRVFAAATETAGSDAFTRLYNSVGTRLHVNGGDIGTPALAEALAEAGLDPALLRSLNDAGLDITVTAAHRVSQDALGGRGGSPIIVIDGQGFTGPVLTETPAAQQGPALLAAIVTAATTPGFAALQRPYQGPPRIDHRTEAAH
;
A
#
# COMPACT_ATOMS: atom_id res chain seq x y z
N MET A 1 -21.00 -9.41 -3.10
CA MET A 1 -20.39 -8.09 -2.89
C MET A 1 -19.63 -8.18 -1.59
N ALA A 2 -18.34 -7.89 -1.63
CA ALA A 2 -17.47 -7.92 -0.45
C ALA A 2 -16.87 -6.53 -0.27
N GLU A 3 -16.69 -6.12 0.97
CA GLU A 3 -15.92 -4.93 1.32
C GLU A 3 -14.46 -5.35 1.56
N ILE A 4 -13.55 -4.72 0.81
CA ILE A 4 -12.14 -5.09 0.77
C ILE A 4 -11.30 -3.88 1.15
N ASP A 5 -10.61 -3.98 2.28
CA ASP A 5 -9.63 -2.98 2.72
C ASP A 5 -8.22 -3.53 2.53
N LEU A 6 -7.36 -2.78 1.83
CA LEU A 6 -5.95 -3.12 1.65
C LEU A 6 -5.07 -2.10 2.38
N TYR A 7 -4.49 -2.52 3.49
CA TYR A 7 -3.54 -1.72 4.27
C TYR A 7 -2.13 -1.90 3.71
N LEU A 8 -1.47 -0.79 3.39
CA LEU A 8 -0.17 -0.81 2.73
C LEU A 8 0.72 0.38 3.09
N ASP A 9 2.03 0.14 2.99
CA ASP A 9 3.02 1.20 3.05
C ASP A 9 3.39 1.64 1.62
N PRO A 10 3.44 2.97 1.35
CA PRO A 10 3.82 3.51 0.05
C PRO A 10 5.14 2.98 -0.51
N VAL A 11 6.11 2.61 0.33
CA VAL A 11 7.44 2.15 -0.12
C VAL A 11 7.52 0.65 -0.37
N CYS A 12 6.47 -0.11 -0.07
CA CYS A 12 6.49 -1.56 -0.23
C CYS A 12 6.23 -1.96 -1.70
N PRO A 13 7.20 -2.59 -2.40
CA PRO A 13 7.02 -2.97 -3.80
C PRO A 13 6.01 -4.11 -3.97
N PHE A 14 5.89 -5.02 -3.01
CA PHE A 14 4.87 -6.08 -3.03
C PHE A 14 3.47 -5.50 -2.91
N ALA A 15 3.28 -4.50 -2.03
CA ALA A 15 1.99 -3.84 -1.90
C ALA A 15 1.63 -3.04 -3.15
N TRP A 16 2.61 -2.46 -3.86
CA TRP A 16 2.37 -1.85 -5.16
C TRP A 16 1.76 -2.83 -6.14
N VAL A 17 2.41 -3.98 -6.37
CA VAL A 17 1.90 -5.03 -7.27
C VAL A 17 0.52 -5.51 -6.83
N THR A 18 0.33 -5.80 -5.55
CA THR A 18 -0.97 -6.23 -5.02
C THR A 18 -2.05 -5.17 -5.22
N SER A 19 -1.75 -3.89 -5.01
CA SER A 19 -2.72 -2.81 -5.21
C SER A 19 -3.13 -2.65 -6.68
N ARG A 20 -2.17 -2.74 -7.62
CA ARG A 20 -2.45 -2.61 -9.06
C ARG A 20 -3.37 -3.72 -9.52
N TRP A 21 -3.05 -4.96 -9.14
CA TRP A 21 -3.92 -6.10 -9.40
C TRP A 21 -5.30 -5.92 -8.78
N LEU A 22 -5.37 -5.58 -7.48
CA LEU A 22 -6.64 -5.52 -6.77
C LEU A 22 -7.58 -4.45 -7.33
N LEU A 23 -7.06 -3.25 -7.61
CA LEU A 23 -7.85 -2.17 -8.21
C LEU A 23 -8.33 -2.57 -9.61
N ALA A 24 -7.45 -3.10 -10.47
CA ALA A 24 -7.82 -3.51 -11.82
C ALA A 24 -8.81 -4.69 -11.83
N ALA A 25 -8.66 -5.64 -10.91
CA ALA A 25 -9.56 -6.78 -10.79
C ALA A 25 -10.94 -6.40 -10.24
N ALA A 26 -11.02 -5.29 -9.48
CA ALA A 26 -12.25 -4.82 -8.86
C ALA A 26 -13.06 -3.83 -9.72
N ASP A 27 -12.46 -3.23 -10.76
CA ASP A 27 -13.02 -2.13 -11.56
C ASP A 27 -14.44 -2.43 -12.10
N ASP A 28 -14.64 -3.60 -12.71
CA ASP A 28 -15.93 -4.08 -13.22
C ASP A 28 -16.60 -5.12 -12.29
N SER A 29 -16.20 -5.15 -11.01
CA SER A 29 -16.69 -6.12 -10.04
C SER A 29 -17.73 -5.53 -9.08
N PRO A 30 -18.57 -6.35 -8.43
CA PRO A 30 -19.46 -5.88 -7.38
C PRO A 30 -18.75 -5.71 -6.03
N HIS A 31 -17.42 -5.64 -5.98
CA HIS A 31 -16.64 -5.48 -4.75
C HIS A 31 -16.23 -4.03 -4.54
N THR A 32 -16.23 -3.58 -3.29
CA THR A 32 -15.71 -2.27 -2.92
C THR A 32 -14.28 -2.43 -2.45
N VAL A 33 -13.32 -1.70 -3.02
CA VAL A 33 -11.92 -1.71 -2.59
C VAL A 33 -11.54 -0.34 -2.01
N ARG A 34 -10.92 -0.32 -0.83
CA ARG A 34 -10.30 0.86 -0.22
C ARG A 34 -8.85 0.59 0.12
N LEU A 35 -8.00 1.59 -0.10
CA LEU A 35 -6.59 1.53 0.29
C LEU A 35 -6.38 2.35 1.55
N TRP A 36 -5.64 1.78 2.51
CA TRP A 36 -5.39 2.40 3.80
C TRP A 36 -3.91 2.40 4.14
N GLN A 37 -3.52 3.37 4.96
CA GLN A 37 -2.15 3.48 5.41
C GLN A 37 -1.82 2.40 6.44
N MET A 38 -0.69 1.74 6.23
CA MET A 38 0.12 1.16 7.31
C MET A 38 1.57 1.66 7.17
N SER A 39 2.42 1.41 8.17
CA SER A 39 3.80 1.89 8.15
C SER A 39 4.81 0.77 8.46
N LEU A 40 5.71 0.52 7.52
CA LEU A 40 6.89 -0.31 7.71
C LEU A 40 7.88 0.34 8.67
N ALA A 41 7.97 1.67 8.71
CA ALA A 41 8.79 2.36 9.69
C ALA A 41 8.33 2.04 11.12
N VAL A 42 7.04 2.20 11.40
CA VAL A 42 6.46 1.86 12.72
C VAL A 42 6.59 0.36 13.00
N LEU A 43 6.33 -0.51 12.01
CA LEU A 43 6.46 -1.97 12.18
C LEU A 43 7.87 -2.42 12.61
N ASN A 44 8.90 -1.68 12.17
CA ASN A 44 10.30 -1.97 12.44
C ASN A 44 10.90 -1.10 13.55
N GLU A 45 10.12 -0.24 14.21
CA GLU A 45 10.62 0.53 15.36
C GLU A 45 11.11 -0.40 16.48
N GLY A 46 12.27 -0.06 17.05
CA GLY A 46 12.91 -0.87 18.11
C GLY A 46 13.53 -2.18 17.64
N HIS A 47 13.56 -2.46 16.32
CA HIS A 47 14.19 -3.65 15.75
C HIS A 47 15.43 -3.29 14.94
N ASP A 48 16.42 -4.18 14.90
CA ASP A 48 17.57 -4.02 14.02
C ASP A 48 17.14 -4.19 12.56
N VAL A 49 17.42 -3.16 11.76
CA VAL A 49 17.20 -3.16 10.31
C VAL A 49 18.56 -3.21 9.63
N ASP A 50 18.73 -4.20 8.74
CA ASP A 50 19.91 -4.36 7.90
C ASP A 50 20.25 -3.05 7.17
N ALA A 51 21.53 -2.76 6.99
CA ALA A 51 22.00 -1.51 6.39
C ALA A 51 21.33 -1.24 5.03
N ASP A 52 21.13 -2.27 4.22
CA ASP A 52 20.51 -2.19 2.89
C ASP A 52 19.02 -1.83 2.94
N HIS A 53 18.33 -2.12 4.05
CA HIS A 53 16.91 -1.81 4.22
C HIS A 53 16.65 -0.46 4.90
N ARG A 54 17.65 0.12 5.58
CA ARG A 54 17.51 1.41 6.29
C ARG A 54 17.02 2.57 5.40
N PRO A 55 17.49 2.75 4.16
CA PRO A 55 16.99 3.83 3.30
C PRO A 55 15.49 3.69 3.00
N MET A 56 15.01 2.47 2.82
CA MET A 56 13.58 2.20 2.60
C MET A 56 12.76 2.54 3.86
N ILE A 57 13.26 2.20 5.05
CA ILE A 57 12.59 2.51 6.32
C ILE A 57 12.55 4.01 6.60
N ASP A 58 13.62 4.76 6.30
CA ASP A 58 13.61 6.22 6.42
C ASP A 58 12.60 6.85 5.43
N ARG A 59 12.57 6.35 4.18
CA ARG A 59 11.57 6.78 3.19
C ARG A 59 10.15 6.48 3.66
N SER A 60 9.89 5.30 4.22
CA SER A 60 8.59 4.92 4.80
C SER A 60 8.16 5.92 5.89
N ARG A 61 9.08 6.29 6.80
CA ARG A 61 8.79 7.27 7.85
C ARG A 61 8.41 8.63 7.26
N ARG A 62 9.24 9.15 6.35
CA ARG A 62 9.05 10.50 5.78
C ARG A 62 7.81 10.58 4.90
N LEU A 63 7.59 9.62 4.00
CA LEU A 63 6.38 9.57 3.18
C LEU A 63 5.15 9.29 4.02
N GLY A 64 5.24 8.41 5.02
CA GLY A 64 4.13 8.10 5.93
C GLY A 64 3.50 9.35 6.54
N ARG A 65 4.31 10.34 6.92
CA ARG A 65 3.82 11.64 7.41
C ARG A 65 3.05 12.44 6.36
N VAL A 66 3.56 12.49 5.12
CA VAL A 66 2.88 13.18 4.01
C VAL A 66 1.55 12.52 3.70
N PHE A 67 1.49 11.19 3.66
CA PHE A 67 0.26 10.43 3.47
C PHE A 67 -0.75 10.67 4.61
N ALA A 68 -0.29 10.64 5.86
CA ALA A 68 -1.14 10.94 7.01
C ALA A 68 -1.73 12.35 6.93
N ALA A 69 -0.92 13.37 6.65
CA ALA A 69 -1.39 14.74 6.49
C ALA A 69 -2.35 14.91 5.30
N ALA A 70 -2.08 14.26 4.17
CA ALA A 70 -2.98 14.25 3.02
C ALA A 70 -4.35 13.64 3.36
N THR A 71 -4.36 12.52 4.07
CA THR A 71 -5.60 11.85 4.51
C THR A 71 -6.37 12.68 5.54
N GLU A 72 -5.69 13.31 6.51
CA GLU A 72 -6.34 14.20 7.50
C GLU A 72 -7.00 15.42 6.83
N THR A 73 -6.36 15.99 5.81
CA THR A 73 -6.83 17.23 5.17
C THR A 73 -7.84 17.03 4.05
N ALA A 74 -7.73 15.93 3.29
CA ALA A 74 -8.51 15.70 2.08
C ALA A 74 -9.30 14.37 2.09
N GLY A 75 -9.35 13.67 3.22
CA GLY A 75 -10.13 12.45 3.43
C GLY A 75 -9.46 11.17 2.93
N SER A 76 -10.15 10.04 3.11
CA SER A 76 -9.62 8.69 2.79
C SER A 76 -9.18 8.55 1.33
N ASP A 77 -9.93 9.12 0.39
CA ASP A 77 -9.65 8.99 -1.04
C ASP A 77 -8.34 9.69 -1.45
N ALA A 78 -7.88 10.66 -0.65
CA ALA A 78 -6.58 11.30 -0.87
C ALA A 78 -5.42 10.30 -0.77
N PHE A 79 -5.54 9.29 0.09
CA PHE A 79 -4.53 8.24 0.21
C PHE A 79 -4.35 7.51 -1.13
N THR A 80 -5.44 7.02 -1.72
CA THR A 80 -5.41 6.29 -2.99
C THR A 80 -4.86 7.14 -4.13
N ARG A 81 -5.31 8.40 -4.28
CA ARG A 81 -4.82 9.30 -5.34
C ARG A 81 -3.32 9.58 -5.21
N LEU A 82 -2.87 9.91 -3.99
CA LEU A 82 -1.44 10.15 -3.74
C LEU A 82 -0.62 8.88 -3.90
N TYR A 83 -1.15 7.73 -3.47
CA TYR A 83 -0.49 6.44 -3.59
C TYR A 83 -0.24 6.04 -5.04
N ASN A 84 -1.22 6.28 -5.92
CA ASN A 84 -1.05 6.06 -7.35
C ASN A 84 0.12 6.89 -7.90
N SER A 85 0.10 8.20 -7.69
CA SER A 85 1.10 9.10 -8.26
C SER A 85 2.52 8.91 -7.68
N VAL A 86 2.62 8.67 -6.37
CA VAL A 86 3.90 8.36 -5.69
C VAL A 86 4.41 6.98 -6.11
N GLY A 87 3.52 5.99 -6.15
CA GLY A 87 3.88 4.61 -6.44
C GLY A 87 4.39 4.42 -7.88
N THR A 88 3.78 5.09 -8.87
CA THR A 88 4.29 5.10 -10.25
C THR A 88 5.73 5.63 -10.29
N ARG A 89 6.01 6.74 -9.61
CA ARG A 89 7.37 7.32 -9.55
C ARG A 89 8.37 6.41 -8.84
N LEU A 90 7.96 5.83 -7.71
CA LEU A 90 8.85 5.05 -6.85
C LEU A 90 9.11 3.64 -7.40
N HIS A 91 8.06 2.96 -7.85
CA HIS A 91 8.10 1.53 -8.18
C HIS A 91 8.26 1.28 -9.68
N VAL A 92 7.64 2.11 -10.53
CA VAL A 92 7.68 1.94 -11.99
C VAL A 92 8.86 2.69 -12.60
N ASN A 93 9.11 3.94 -12.20
CA ASN A 93 10.23 4.71 -12.75
C ASN A 93 11.58 4.37 -12.11
N GLY A 94 11.59 3.52 -11.06
CA GLY A 94 12.79 3.08 -10.36
C GLY A 94 13.55 4.20 -9.65
N GLY A 95 12.88 5.32 -9.36
CA GLY A 95 13.51 6.53 -8.84
C GLY A 95 13.41 6.68 -7.32
N ASP A 96 14.33 7.44 -6.73
CA ASP A 96 14.10 8.08 -5.44
C ASP A 96 13.07 9.20 -5.63
N ILE A 97 12.03 9.23 -4.79
CA ILE A 97 11.04 10.30 -4.84
C ILE A 97 11.57 11.52 -4.08
N GLY A 98 12.44 12.27 -4.75
CA GLY A 98 12.93 13.55 -4.25
C GLY A 98 11.80 14.56 -4.07
N THR A 99 12.05 15.62 -3.29
CA THR A 99 11.07 16.68 -3.00
C THR A 99 10.38 17.26 -4.24
N PRO A 100 11.07 17.53 -5.38
CA PRO A 100 10.39 18.03 -6.59
C PRO A 100 9.37 17.02 -7.16
N ALA A 101 9.76 15.75 -7.27
CA ALA A 101 8.88 14.70 -7.79
C ALA A 101 7.68 14.44 -6.86
N LEU A 102 7.86 14.58 -5.54
CA LEU A 102 6.75 14.50 -4.58
C LEU A 102 5.81 15.71 -4.70
N ALA A 103 6.33 16.91 -5.00
CA ALA A 103 5.51 18.10 -5.23
C ALA A 103 4.57 17.89 -6.43
N GLU A 104 5.12 17.37 -7.53
CA GLU A 104 4.34 17.00 -8.71
C GLU A 104 3.31 15.93 -8.39
N ALA A 105 3.69 14.92 -7.59
CA ALA A 105 2.77 13.86 -7.20
C ALA A 105 1.60 14.35 -6.34
N LEU A 106 1.85 15.30 -5.44
CA LEU A 106 0.81 15.97 -4.67
C LEU A 106 -0.13 16.76 -5.60
N ALA A 107 0.42 17.54 -6.54
CA ALA A 107 -0.37 18.31 -7.49
C ALA A 107 -1.23 17.41 -8.39
N GLU A 108 -0.68 16.32 -8.93
CA GLU A 108 -1.42 15.32 -9.72
C GLU A 108 -2.55 14.66 -8.91
N ALA A 109 -2.33 14.42 -7.62
CA ALA A 109 -3.34 13.89 -6.71
C ALA A 109 -4.41 14.93 -6.29
N GLY A 110 -4.30 16.18 -6.78
CA GLY A 110 -5.17 17.29 -6.41
C GLY A 110 -4.98 17.79 -4.97
N LEU A 111 -3.77 17.65 -4.43
CA LEU A 111 -3.41 18.00 -3.06
C LEU A 111 -2.51 19.24 -3.00
N ASP A 112 -2.54 19.93 -1.87
CA ASP A 112 -1.73 21.12 -1.64
C ASP A 112 -0.22 20.77 -1.59
N PRO A 113 0.64 21.36 -2.45
CA PRO A 113 2.08 21.18 -2.39
C PRO A 113 2.70 21.56 -1.03
N ALA A 114 2.04 22.38 -0.21
CA ALA A 114 2.49 22.70 1.13
C ALA A 114 2.61 21.46 2.05
N LEU A 115 1.94 20.35 1.72
CA LEU A 115 2.08 19.07 2.42
C LEU A 115 3.50 18.49 2.36
N LEU A 116 4.38 18.98 1.47
CA LEU A 116 5.81 18.65 1.49
C LEU A 116 6.48 18.95 2.84
N ARG A 117 5.99 19.96 3.57
CA ARG A 117 6.52 20.30 4.90
C ARG A 117 6.39 19.14 5.89
N SER A 118 5.41 18.26 5.68
CA SER A 118 5.12 17.09 6.52
C SER A 118 6.23 16.04 6.48
N LEU A 119 7.10 16.03 5.45
CA LEU A 119 8.24 15.11 5.36
C LEU A 119 9.10 15.11 6.65
N ASN A 120 9.23 16.27 7.28
CA ASN A 120 10.08 16.48 8.45
C ASN A 120 9.28 16.82 9.71
N ASP A 121 7.94 16.67 9.68
CA ASP A 121 7.08 16.96 10.82
C ASP A 121 6.86 15.71 11.68
N ALA A 122 7.66 15.56 12.74
CA ALA A 122 7.52 14.45 13.68
C ALA A 122 6.19 14.49 14.48
N GLY A 123 5.46 15.61 14.47
CA GLY A 123 4.13 15.68 15.09
C GLY A 123 3.13 14.70 14.46
N LEU A 124 3.34 14.33 13.20
CA LEU A 124 2.51 13.37 12.47
C LEU A 124 2.85 11.90 12.80
N ASP A 125 3.92 11.62 13.52
CA ASP A 125 4.30 10.23 13.87
C ASP A 125 3.21 9.53 14.70
N ILE A 126 2.48 10.28 15.53
CA ILE A 126 1.34 9.77 16.30
C ILE A 126 0.21 9.34 15.36
N THR A 127 -0.13 10.16 14.36
CA THR A 127 -1.14 9.83 13.35
C THR A 127 -0.74 8.59 12.55
N VAL A 128 0.52 8.52 12.09
CA VAL A 128 1.04 7.36 11.35
C VAL A 128 1.00 6.09 12.20
N THR A 129 1.37 6.20 13.47
CA THR A 129 1.33 5.07 14.43
C THR A 129 -0.09 4.59 14.66
N ALA A 130 -1.05 5.51 14.79
CA ALA A 130 -2.46 5.18 14.93
C ALA A 130 -3.00 4.46 13.69
N ALA A 131 -2.69 4.94 12.48
CA ALA A 131 -3.08 4.29 11.23
C ALA A 131 -2.47 2.88 11.10
N HIS A 132 -1.18 2.73 11.41
CA HIS A 132 -0.53 1.41 11.44
C HIS A 132 -1.21 0.47 12.43
N ARG A 133 -1.57 0.93 13.62
CA ARG A 133 -2.25 0.11 14.63
C ARG A 133 -3.59 -0.43 14.13
N VAL A 134 -4.38 0.38 13.41
CA VAL A 134 -5.63 -0.08 12.79
C VAL A 134 -5.38 -1.29 11.89
N SER A 135 -4.30 -1.28 11.10
CA SER A 135 -3.96 -2.41 10.23
C SER A 135 -3.58 -3.67 11.01
N GLN A 136 -2.88 -3.54 12.13
CA GLN A 136 -2.48 -4.67 12.99
C GLN A 136 -3.68 -5.24 13.75
N ASP A 137 -4.56 -4.37 14.26
CA ASP A 137 -5.78 -4.76 14.95
C ASP A 137 -6.73 -5.49 13.99
N ALA A 138 -6.83 -5.04 12.72
CA ALA A 138 -7.64 -5.70 11.70
C ALA A 138 -7.08 -7.08 11.28
N LEU A 139 -5.75 -7.27 11.33
CA LEU A 139 -5.11 -8.57 11.15
C LEU A 139 -5.26 -9.49 12.39
N GLY A 140 -5.42 -8.91 13.58
CA GLY A 140 -5.37 -9.63 14.85
C GLY A 140 -3.95 -9.97 15.32
N GLY A 141 -2.94 -9.28 14.79
CA GLY A 141 -1.55 -9.57 15.11
C GLY A 141 -0.53 -8.71 14.35
N ARG A 142 0.75 -9.02 14.54
CA ARG A 142 1.85 -8.31 13.87
C ARG A 142 2.03 -8.82 12.44
N GLY A 143 1.93 -7.94 11.44
CA GLY A 143 2.05 -8.28 10.02
C GLY A 143 2.70 -7.18 9.17
N GLY A 144 3.36 -7.61 8.10
CA GLY A 144 3.99 -6.74 7.10
C GLY A 144 3.02 -6.20 6.07
N SER A 145 3.50 -5.32 5.19
CA SER A 145 2.75 -4.78 4.06
C SER A 145 2.76 -5.77 2.88
N PRO A 146 1.63 -6.03 2.18
CA PRO A 146 0.28 -5.56 2.49
C PRO A 146 -0.49 -6.46 3.48
N ILE A 147 -1.53 -5.91 4.10
CA ILE A 147 -2.56 -6.65 4.85
C ILE A 147 -3.89 -6.41 4.14
N ILE A 148 -4.59 -7.49 3.76
CA ILE A 148 -5.92 -7.42 3.18
C ILE A 148 -6.96 -7.81 4.22
N VAL A 149 -8.09 -7.10 4.23
CA VAL A 149 -9.25 -7.44 5.04
C VAL A 149 -10.43 -7.60 4.09
N ILE A 150 -11.12 -8.73 4.17
CA ILE A 150 -12.29 -9.04 3.33
C ILE A 150 -13.46 -9.36 4.25
N ASP A 151 -14.52 -8.55 4.21
CA ASP A 151 -15.69 -8.69 5.09
C ASP A 151 -15.32 -8.87 6.58
N GLY A 152 -14.31 -8.10 7.01
CA GLY A 152 -13.79 -8.10 8.39
C GLY A 152 -12.78 -9.21 8.71
N GLN A 153 -12.44 -10.09 7.76
CA GLN A 153 -11.43 -11.14 7.94
C GLN A 153 -10.07 -10.67 7.43
N GLY A 154 -9.11 -10.49 8.34
CA GLY A 154 -7.75 -10.01 8.02
C GLY A 154 -6.76 -11.11 7.67
N PHE A 155 -5.95 -10.86 6.63
CA PHE A 155 -4.90 -11.76 6.16
C PHE A 155 -3.63 -10.98 5.80
N THR A 156 -2.48 -11.58 6.06
CA THR A 156 -1.21 -11.11 5.49
C THR A 156 -1.21 -11.36 3.98
N GLY A 157 -0.91 -10.33 3.18
CA GLY A 157 -0.92 -10.40 1.73
C GLY A 157 -2.26 -9.94 1.10
N PRO A 158 -2.64 -10.49 -0.07
CA PRO A 158 -1.89 -11.47 -0.84
C PRO A 158 -0.56 -10.87 -1.31
N VAL A 159 0.48 -11.68 -1.32
CA VAL A 159 1.79 -11.29 -1.86
C VAL A 159 1.88 -11.79 -3.30
N LEU A 160 1.99 -10.85 -4.23
CA LEU A 160 2.18 -11.14 -5.65
C LEU A 160 3.62 -10.79 -6.06
N THR A 161 4.31 -11.73 -6.68
CA THR A 161 5.67 -11.53 -7.21
C THR A 161 5.66 -10.82 -8.57
N GLU A 162 4.49 -10.63 -9.17
CA GLU A 162 4.25 -9.93 -10.42
C GLU A 162 2.75 -9.65 -10.58
N THR A 163 2.38 -8.64 -11.37
CA THR A 163 0.97 -8.37 -11.68
C THR A 163 0.42 -9.51 -12.54
N PRO A 164 -0.70 -10.16 -12.15
CA PRO A 164 -1.34 -11.17 -12.99
C PRO A 164 -1.80 -10.58 -14.31
N ALA A 165 -1.89 -11.40 -15.36
CA ALA A 165 -2.51 -10.96 -16.60
C ALA A 165 -3.96 -10.51 -16.35
N ALA A 166 -4.42 -9.50 -17.10
CA ALA A 166 -5.74 -8.89 -16.90
C ALA A 166 -6.88 -9.91 -16.85
N GLN A 167 -6.82 -10.97 -17.65
CA GLN A 167 -7.85 -12.02 -17.72
C GLN A 167 -7.85 -12.95 -16.49
N GLN A 168 -6.76 -12.98 -15.72
CA GLN A 168 -6.62 -13.81 -14.51
C GLN A 168 -6.95 -13.02 -13.25
N GLY A 169 -6.87 -11.69 -13.29
CA GLY A 169 -7.07 -10.81 -12.14
C GLY A 169 -8.41 -11.04 -11.41
N PRO A 170 -9.55 -10.96 -12.11
CA PRO A 170 -10.88 -11.18 -11.50
C PRO A 170 -11.06 -12.59 -10.94
N ALA A 171 -10.52 -13.61 -11.61
CA ALA A 171 -10.61 -14.99 -11.13
C ALA A 171 -9.82 -15.20 -9.82
N LEU A 172 -8.63 -14.57 -9.71
CA LEU A 172 -7.86 -14.58 -8.47
C LEU A 172 -8.60 -13.85 -7.34
N LEU A 173 -9.22 -12.70 -7.63
CA LEU A 173 -9.99 -11.94 -6.65
C LEU A 173 -11.16 -12.77 -6.11
N ALA A 174 -11.94 -13.40 -7.00
CA ALA A 174 -13.05 -14.28 -6.62
C ALA A 174 -12.59 -15.47 -5.75
N ALA A 175 -11.44 -16.07 -6.08
CA ALA A 175 -10.87 -17.16 -5.29
C ALA A 175 -10.45 -16.71 -3.90
N ILE A 176 -9.82 -15.54 -3.78
CA ILE A 176 -9.40 -14.97 -2.49
C ILE A 176 -10.61 -14.59 -1.64
N VAL A 177 -11.65 -13.97 -2.22
CA VAL A 177 -12.89 -13.67 -1.51
C VAL A 177 -13.56 -14.95 -1.01
N THR A 178 -13.61 -15.99 -1.83
CA THR A 178 -14.16 -17.30 -1.44
C THR A 178 -13.35 -17.91 -0.29
N ALA A 179 -12.03 -17.90 -0.39
CA ALA A 179 -11.16 -18.43 0.66
C ALA A 179 -11.30 -17.65 1.97
N ALA A 180 -11.28 -16.32 1.91
CA ALA A 180 -11.40 -15.44 3.07
C ALA A 180 -12.74 -15.60 3.82
N THR A 181 -13.82 -15.90 3.09
CA THR A 181 -15.16 -16.08 3.65
C THR A 181 -15.49 -17.54 3.99
N THR A 182 -14.61 -18.49 3.68
CA THR A 182 -14.79 -19.91 4.01
C THR A 182 -14.43 -20.17 5.48
N PRO A 183 -15.37 -20.65 6.32
CA PRO A 183 -15.08 -20.94 7.72
C PRO A 183 -13.93 -21.95 7.86
N GLY A 184 -12.92 -21.61 8.66
CA GLY A 184 -11.78 -22.48 8.95
C GLY A 184 -10.60 -22.35 7.98
N PHE A 185 -10.70 -21.56 6.90
CA PHE A 185 -9.52 -21.20 6.13
C PHE A 185 -8.67 -20.20 6.92
N ALA A 186 -7.41 -20.55 7.18
CA ALA A 186 -6.52 -19.73 8.02
C ALA A 186 -5.27 -19.24 7.28
N ALA A 187 -4.68 -20.06 6.41
CA ALA A 187 -3.47 -19.69 5.69
C ALA A 187 -3.25 -20.53 4.44
N LEU A 188 -2.70 -19.90 3.40
CA LEU A 188 -2.07 -20.54 2.26
C LEU A 188 -0.87 -19.70 1.84
N GLN A 189 0.32 -20.29 1.82
CA GLN A 189 1.54 -19.59 1.49
C GLN A 189 2.46 -20.44 0.61
N ARG A 190 3.01 -19.82 -0.43
CA ARG A 190 4.08 -20.37 -1.25
C ARG A 190 5.38 -19.60 -0.98
N PRO A 191 6.54 -20.26 -0.80
CA PRO A 191 7.82 -19.57 -0.70
C PRO A 191 8.13 -18.73 -1.95
N TYR A 192 8.80 -17.59 -1.77
CA TYR A 192 9.30 -16.72 -2.83
C TYR A 192 10.60 -16.05 -2.39
N GLN A 193 11.37 -15.53 -3.36
CA GLN A 193 12.64 -14.83 -3.12
C GLN A 193 12.79 -13.64 -4.05
N GLY A 194 13.52 -12.63 -3.59
CA GLY A 194 13.79 -11.41 -4.35
C GLY A 194 12.60 -10.43 -4.38
N PRO A 195 12.80 -9.25 -4.99
CA PRO A 195 11.74 -8.27 -5.19
C PRO A 195 10.70 -8.78 -6.21
N PRO A 196 9.49 -8.20 -6.23
CA PRO A 196 8.53 -8.51 -7.27
C PRO A 196 8.98 -7.92 -8.62
N ARG A 197 8.54 -8.54 -9.72
CA ARG A 197 8.67 -7.99 -11.07
C ARG A 197 7.61 -6.91 -11.27
N ILE A 198 8.07 -5.71 -11.62
CA ILE A 198 7.23 -4.55 -11.93
C ILE A 198 7.48 -4.18 -13.39
N ASP A 199 6.41 -4.08 -14.18
CA ASP A 199 6.53 -3.71 -15.59
C ASP A 199 6.85 -2.22 -15.72
N HIS A 200 8.06 -1.91 -16.20
CA HIS A 200 8.53 -0.54 -16.44
C HIS A 200 8.00 0.07 -17.74
N ARG A 201 7.19 -0.67 -18.50
CA ARG A 201 6.57 -0.22 -19.75
C ARG A 201 5.08 -0.10 -19.50
N THR A 202 4.54 1.10 -19.73
CA THR A 202 3.10 1.43 -19.89
C THR A 202 2.41 2.10 -18.70
N GLU A 203 2.82 3.32 -18.33
CA GLU A 203 1.92 4.35 -17.76
C GLU A 203 2.22 5.75 -18.36
N ALA A 204 2.65 5.80 -19.63
CA ALA A 204 2.90 7.05 -20.37
C ALA A 204 1.72 7.46 -21.29
N ALA A 205 0.54 6.85 -21.12
CA ALA A 205 -0.63 7.19 -21.89
C ALA A 205 -1.88 6.93 -21.06
N HIS A 206 -2.41 7.98 -20.44
CA HIS A 206 -3.82 8.40 -20.51
C HIS A 206 -3.97 9.80 -19.93
#